data_AF-A0A354YWD1-F1
#
_entry.id   AF-A0A354YWD1-F1
#
_cell.length_a   1.000
_cell.length_b   1.000
_cell.length_c   1.000
_cell.angle_alpha   90.00
_cell.angle_beta   90.00
_cell.angle_gamma   90.00
#
_symmetry.space_group_name_H-M   'P 1'
#
loop_
_entity.id
_entity.type
_entity.pdbx_description
1 polymer ?
#
loop_
_entity_poly.entity_id
_entity_poly.type
_entity_poly.pdbx_seq_one_letter_code
_entity_poly.pdbx_strand_id
1 'polypeptide(L)'
;MRFGDNLAEINDEKIWIGDNLAEIEEGVAFLNYPLPWLRIEEGNIYVLLQMFSRFQGMTIKWEPGGKLLISDATVLALESRPASIINGSIKERAGQEKDILYEEVSRLIDNSGLDRVKEDIKGYLMESVRIRPKRCEEGNIRIGESKIAGIPDLPFTMEWPSVKGRPLSFIAQLNMEELADILPQNELLPAKGWLYFFYDNEEQPWGYQPEHREQWEVLSFDGDPALLERRAFPAMLPDYCRFMPYRLQLAREICIPSIWSLYYQTLKLGWQEQELYRKLEQEIVRLYGDRDEFAPVYRVMGHPGIIQHDMQLECQQVCNGFEPYNFNDPKVAKEYGKAWDWILLMQVDSDESNNGMMWGDCGRLYFWIPRQALREKDFQQVWTILQCY
;
A
#
# COMPACT_ATOMS: atom_id res chain seq x y z
N MET A 1 -1.71 -25.92 26.58
CA MET A 1 -2.14 -27.14 25.87
C MET A 1 -0.99 -27.60 24.98
N ARG A 2 -0.54 -28.85 25.10
CA ARG A 2 0.39 -29.42 24.12
C ARG A 2 -0.45 -29.76 22.89
N PHE A 3 -0.20 -29.10 21.76
CA PHE A 3 -0.68 -29.55 20.46
C PHE A 3 0.33 -30.57 19.94
N GLY A 4 0.15 -31.83 20.30
CA GLY A 4 0.92 -32.95 19.75
C GLY A 4 0.19 -33.52 18.55
N ASP A 5 0.95 -33.91 17.52
CA ASP A 5 0.60 -34.76 16.37
C ASP A 5 -0.89 -34.74 15.96
N ASN A 6 -1.37 -33.59 15.49
CA ASN A 6 -2.77 -33.42 15.07
C ASN A 6 -2.98 -33.92 13.63
N LEU A 7 -3.13 -35.23 13.45
CA LEU A 7 -3.75 -35.78 12.24
C LEU A 7 -5.26 -35.55 12.31
N ALA A 8 -5.83 -34.86 11.32
CA ALA A 8 -7.27 -34.86 11.12
C ALA A 8 -7.68 -36.27 10.64
N GLU A 9 -8.41 -37.00 11.48
CA GLU A 9 -8.97 -38.31 11.12
C GLU A 9 -10.44 -38.18 10.75
N ILE A 10 -10.82 -38.88 9.68
CA ILE A 10 -12.18 -38.95 9.18
C ILE A 10 -12.65 -40.39 9.34
N ASN A 11 -13.67 -40.61 10.18
CA ASN A 11 -14.36 -41.89 10.31
C ASN A 11 -15.87 -41.64 10.42
N ASP A 12 -16.66 -42.45 9.74
CA ASP A 12 -18.13 -42.45 9.80
C ASP A 12 -18.77 -41.05 9.65
N GLU A 13 -18.42 -40.32 8.59
CA GLU A 13 -18.93 -38.98 8.24
C GLU A 13 -18.61 -37.86 9.27
N LYS A 14 -17.69 -38.10 10.20
CA LYS A 14 -17.27 -37.13 11.22
C LYS A 14 -15.81 -36.70 11.02
N ILE A 15 -15.55 -35.40 11.19
CA ILE A 15 -14.19 -34.84 11.19
C ILE A 15 -13.73 -34.64 12.63
N TRP A 16 -12.61 -35.25 12.99
CA TRP A 16 -11.98 -35.08 14.30
C TRP A 16 -10.67 -34.30 14.15
N ILE A 17 -10.45 -33.32 15.05
CA ILE A 17 -9.18 -32.60 15.17
C ILE A 17 -8.68 -32.78 16.61
N GLY A 18 -7.67 -33.63 16.77
CA GLY A 18 -7.31 -34.15 18.09
C GLY A 18 -8.49 -34.94 18.68
N ASP A 19 -8.88 -34.64 19.93
CA ASP A 19 -10.00 -35.30 20.62
C ASP A 19 -11.37 -34.63 20.36
N ASN A 20 -11.44 -33.58 19.52
CA ASN A 20 -12.65 -32.76 19.36
C ASN A 20 -13.35 -33.02 18.02
N LEU A 21 -14.68 -33.16 18.08
CA LEU A 21 -15.55 -33.32 16.92
C LEU A 21 -15.83 -31.96 16.27
N ALA A 22 -15.58 -31.85 14.98
CA ALA A 22 -15.97 -30.68 14.19
C ALA A 22 -17.35 -30.89 13.57
N GLU A 23 -18.27 -29.95 13.77
CA GLU A 23 -19.56 -29.91 13.09
C GLU A 23 -19.39 -29.24 11.72
N ILE A 24 -20.17 -29.62 10.71
CA ILE A 24 -20.07 -29.01 9.39
C ILE A 24 -21.46 -28.55 8.98
N GLU A 25 -21.62 -27.24 8.74
CA GLU A 25 -22.80 -26.67 8.10
C GLU A 25 -22.37 -25.84 6.89
N GLU A 26 -23.04 -26.02 5.75
CA GLU A 26 -22.83 -25.23 4.53
C GLU A 26 -21.36 -25.09 4.06
N GLY A 27 -20.55 -26.14 4.24
CA GLY A 27 -19.12 -26.13 3.84
C GLY A 27 -18.20 -25.37 4.80
N VAL A 28 -18.69 -25.04 5.99
CA VAL A 28 -17.91 -24.45 7.09
C VAL A 28 -17.79 -25.49 8.20
N ALA A 29 -16.55 -25.73 8.66
CA ALA A 29 -16.30 -26.59 9.80
C ALA A 29 -16.25 -25.76 11.09
N PHE A 30 -17.02 -26.18 12.09
CA PHE A 30 -17.17 -25.56 13.40
C PHE A 30 -16.42 -26.39 14.44
N LEU A 31 -15.42 -25.81 15.09
CA LEU A 31 -14.84 -26.37 16.32
C LEU A 31 -15.28 -25.54 17.51
N ASN A 32 -16.12 -26.15 18.34
CA ASN A 32 -16.56 -25.58 19.61
C ASN A 32 -15.70 -26.15 20.73
N TYR A 33 -14.90 -25.29 21.38
CA TYR A 33 -14.18 -25.67 22.61
C TYR A 33 -14.96 -25.17 23.83
N PRO A 34 -15.62 -26.07 24.59
CA PRO A 34 -16.22 -25.68 25.87
C PRO A 34 -15.10 -25.45 26.89
N LEU A 35 -14.98 -24.23 27.41
CA LEU A 35 -14.08 -23.91 28.52
C LEU A 35 -14.82 -24.14 29.84
N PRO A 36 -14.45 -25.14 30.66
CA PRO A 36 -15.34 -25.61 31.72
C PRO A 36 -15.12 -24.87 33.05
N TRP A 37 -14.95 -23.54 33.12
CA TRP A 37 -14.82 -22.90 34.44
C TRP A 37 -15.36 -21.47 34.50
N LEU A 38 -16.62 -21.34 34.96
CA LEU A 38 -17.06 -20.26 35.84
C LEU A 38 -18.23 -20.79 36.69
N ARG A 39 -17.99 -21.03 37.98
CA ARG A 39 -19.02 -21.43 38.95
C ARG A 39 -19.39 -20.20 39.77
N ILE A 40 -20.57 -19.63 39.51
CA ILE A 40 -21.23 -18.72 40.44
C ILE A 40 -22.35 -19.55 41.10
N GLU A 41 -22.44 -19.50 42.43
CA GLU A 41 -23.55 -20.12 43.15
C GLU A 41 -24.86 -19.59 42.56
N GLU A 42 -25.72 -20.51 42.11
CA GLU A 42 -27.01 -20.30 41.43
C GLU A 42 -27.03 -20.16 39.89
N GLY A 43 -26.08 -20.74 39.16
CA GLY A 43 -26.29 -21.07 37.73
C GLY A 43 -25.01 -21.24 36.91
N ASN A 44 -24.96 -22.25 36.03
CA ASN A 44 -23.82 -22.43 35.13
C ASN A 44 -23.96 -21.49 33.92
N ILE A 45 -22.96 -20.63 33.69
CA ILE A 45 -22.78 -19.91 32.42
C ILE A 45 -21.61 -20.57 31.69
N TYR A 46 -21.82 -20.96 30.43
CA TYR A 46 -20.77 -21.48 29.57
C TYR A 46 -20.14 -20.33 28.77
N VAL A 47 -18.81 -20.20 28.83
CA VAL A 47 -18.05 -19.34 27.91
C VAL A 47 -17.55 -20.23 26.78
N LEU A 48 -18.03 -19.97 25.57
CA LEU A 48 -17.64 -20.69 24.35
C LEU A 48 -16.49 -19.94 23.67
N LEU A 49 -15.38 -20.64 23.43
CA LEU A 49 -14.37 -20.17 22.48
C LEU A 49 -14.75 -20.74 21.10
N GLN A 50 -15.20 -19.87 20.19
CA GLN A 50 -15.50 -20.26 18.81
C GLN A 50 -14.36 -19.85 17.90
N MET A 51 -13.78 -20.84 17.21
CA MET A 51 -12.84 -20.62 16.13
C MET A 51 -13.54 -20.94 14.81
N PHE A 52 -13.41 -20.05 13.82
CA PHE A 52 -14.02 -20.21 12.51
C PHE A 52 -12.93 -20.37 11.45
N SER A 53 -13.07 -21.35 10.57
CA SER A 53 -12.29 -21.45 9.33
C SER A 53 -13.22 -21.64 8.15
N ARG A 54 -13.07 -20.80 7.12
CA ARG A 54 -13.94 -20.81 5.93
C ARG A 54 -13.17 -21.36 4.74
N PHE A 55 -13.55 -22.54 4.26
CA PHE A 55 -12.97 -23.17 3.08
C PHE A 55 -13.86 -22.88 1.86
N GLN A 56 -13.73 -21.70 1.25
CA GLN A 56 -14.46 -21.39 0.01
C GLN A 56 -13.71 -21.90 -1.23
N GLY A 57 -14.36 -22.73 -2.05
CA GLY A 57 -13.90 -23.10 -3.39
C GLY A 57 -13.07 -24.38 -3.49
N MET A 58 -12.98 -25.21 -2.45
CA MET A 58 -12.29 -26.50 -2.52
C MET A 58 -13.30 -27.64 -2.71
N THR A 59 -13.21 -28.34 -3.85
CA THR A 59 -13.93 -29.61 -4.07
C THR A 59 -13.21 -30.71 -3.30
N ILE A 60 -13.70 -31.07 -2.11
CA ILE A 60 -13.17 -32.19 -1.34
C ILE A 60 -13.68 -33.48 -1.98
N LYS A 61 -12.81 -34.21 -2.69
CA LYS A 61 -13.10 -35.58 -3.15
C LYS A 61 -12.70 -36.56 -2.05
N TRP A 62 -13.60 -37.48 -1.74
CA TRP A 62 -13.42 -38.49 -0.70
C TRP A 62 -13.04 -39.85 -1.30
N GLU A 63 -12.10 -40.54 -0.66
CA GLU A 63 -11.85 -41.98 -0.82
C GLU A 63 -11.89 -42.64 0.57
N PRO A 64 -12.56 -43.80 0.73
CA PRO A 64 -12.56 -44.51 2.01
C PRO A 64 -11.13 -44.90 2.40
N GLY A 65 -10.65 -44.34 3.53
CA GLY A 65 -9.30 -44.54 4.03
C GLY A 65 -8.26 -43.48 3.61
N GLY A 66 -8.67 -42.41 2.93
CA GLY A 66 -7.78 -41.31 2.53
C GLY A 66 -7.55 -40.25 3.63
N LYS A 67 -6.31 -39.76 3.78
CA LYS A 67 -5.98 -38.58 4.61
C LYS A 67 -6.36 -37.30 3.89
N LEU A 68 -6.99 -36.35 4.58
CA LEU A 68 -7.26 -35.00 4.06
C LEU A 68 -5.98 -34.14 4.16
N LEU A 69 -5.39 -33.77 3.04
CA LEU A 69 -4.26 -32.83 2.99
C LEU A 69 -4.81 -31.39 2.93
N ILE A 70 -4.83 -30.72 4.08
CA ILE A 70 -4.94 -29.25 4.16
C ILE A 70 -3.56 -28.70 3.80
N SER A 71 -3.48 -27.73 2.90
CA SER A 71 -2.18 -27.23 2.40
C SER A 71 -1.24 -26.80 3.54
N ASP A 72 0.02 -27.26 3.44
CA ASP A 72 1.07 -27.14 4.47
C ASP A 72 1.26 -25.71 5.03
N ALA A 73 1.00 -24.68 4.23
CA ALA A 73 1.17 -23.28 4.63
C ALA A 73 0.23 -22.85 5.77
N THR A 74 -0.98 -23.41 5.85
CA THR A 74 -1.96 -23.03 6.89
C THR A 74 -1.67 -23.74 8.22
N VAL A 75 -1.15 -24.97 8.15
CA VAL A 75 -0.84 -25.80 9.33
C VAL A 75 0.48 -25.36 9.98
N LEU A 76 1.51 -25.04 9.19
CA LEU A 76 2.79 -24.50 9.68
C LEU A 76 2.63 -23.18 10.46
N ALA A 77 1.64 -22.36 10.08
CA ALA A 77 1.32 -21.11 10.76
C ALA A 77 0.69 -21.32 12.15
N LEU A 78 0.00 -22.45 12.37
CA LEU A 78 -0.69 -22.77 13.63
C LEU A 78 0.21 -23.56 14.60
N GLU A 79 1.01 -24.50 14.09
CA GLU A 79 1.88 -25.36 14.92
C GLU A 79 3.08 -24.61 15.51
N SER A 80 3.57 -23.57 14.83
CA SER A 80 4.76 -22.83 15.27
C SER A 80 4.51 -21.90 16.46
N ARG A 81 3.26 -21.56 16.82
CA ARG A 81 2.98 -20.43 17.74
C ARG A 81 1.69 -20.56 18.60
N PRO A 82 1.61 -21.51 19.56
CA PRO A 82 0.41 -21.67 20.39
C PRO A 82 0.19 -20.57 21.46
N ALA A 83 1.21 -19.79 21.84
CA ALA A 83 1.11 -18.80 22.93
C ALA A 83 0.78 -17.37 22.48
N SER A 84 1.18 -16.96 21.27
CA SER A 84 1.06 -15.57 20.79
C SER A 84 -0.28 -15.24 20.13
N ILE A 85 -1.08 -16.24 19.81
CA ILE A 85 -2.46 -16.07 19.31
C ILE A 85 -3.41 -15.76 20.48
N ILE A 86 -3.12 -16.28 21.67
CA ILE A 86 -3.97 -16.19 22.86
C ILE A 86 -3.87 -14.82 23.57
N ASN A 87 -2.74 -14.11 23.46
CA ASN A 87 -2.44 -12.93 24.30
C ASN A 87 -2.56 -11.54 23.63
N GLY A 88 -3.04 -11.43 22.40
CA GLY A 88 -3.47 -10.13 21.84
C GLY A 88 -2.45 -8.97 21.84
N SER A 89 -1.13 -9.20 21.80
CA SER A 89 -0.13 -8.12 21.71
C SER A 89 0.07 -7.65 20.26
N ILE A 90 -0.68 -6.61 19.86
CA ILE A 90 -0.55 -5.99 18.52
C ILE A 90 0.81 -5.30 18.33
N LYS A 91 1.48 -4.87 19.42
CA LYS A 91 2.74 -4.12 19.35
C LYS A 91 4.01 -4.93 19.06
N GLU A 92 4.07 -6.22 19.40
CA GLU A 92 5.24 -7.07 19.06
C GLU A 92 5.20 -7.56 17.61
N ARG A 93 4.02 -7.55 16.96
CA ARG A 93 3.82 -8.06 15.60
C ARG A 93 4.49 -7.20 14.52
N ALA A 94 4.39 -5.88 14.63
CA ALA A 94 4.95 -4.97 13.63
C ALA A 94 6.50 -5.04 13.55
N GLY A 95 7.16 -5.32 14.67
CA GLY A 95 8.62 -5.50 14.73
C GLY A 95 9.08 -6.82 14.11
N GLN A 96 8.36 -7.93 14.36
CA GLN A 96 8.72 -9.23 13.78
C GLN A 96 8.36 -9.34 12.28
N GLU A 97 7.27 -8.72 11.85
CA GLU A 97 6.83 -8.70 10.44
C GLU A 97 7.77 -7.85 9.57
N LYS A 98 8.35 -6.77 10.14
CA LYS A 98 9.45 -6.00 9.53
C LYS A 98 10.60 -6.90 9.09
N ASP A 99 11.08 -7.70 10.04
CA ASP A 99 12.28 -8.50 9.85
C ASP A 99 12.02 -9.59 8.81
N ILE A 100 10.83 -10.19 8.80
CA ILE A 100 10.45 -11.23 7.82
C ILE A 100 10.39 -10.70 6.39
N LEU A 101 9.69 -9.58 6.13
CA LEU A 101 9.59 -9.03 4.77
C LEU A 101 10.95 -8.59 4.23
N TYR A 102 11.74 -7.93 5.07
CA TYR A 102 13.07 -7.49 4.69
C TYR A 102 14.01 -8.68 4.42
N GLU A 103 13.96 -9.72 5.24
CA GLU A 103 14.70 -10.97 5.03
C GLU A 103 14.29 -11.67 3.74
N GLU A 104 13.00 -11.69 3.39
CA GLU A 104 12.50 -12.32 2.18
C GLU A 104 12.96 -11.59 0.91
N VAL A 105 12.83 -10.26 0.88
CA VAL A 105 13.37 -9.45 -0.23
C VAL A 105 14.90 -9.56 -0.30
N SER A 106 15.59 -9.56 0.84
CA SER A 106 17.04 -9.76 0.90
C SER A 106 17.45 -11.12 0.34
N ARG A 107 16.68 -12.18 0.63
CA ARG A 107 16.91 -13.53 0.11
C ARG A 107 16.72 -13.59 -1.42
N LEU A 108 15.71 -12.91 -1.96
CA LEU A 108 15.55 -12.80 -3.41
C LEU A 108 16.74 -12.09 -4.05
N ILE A 109 17.21 -11.00 -3.44
CA ILE A 109 18.41 -10.28 -3.89
C ILE A 109 19.65 -11.20 -3.86
N ASP A 110 19.84 -11.96 -2.78
CA ASP A 110 20.98 -12.87 -2.64
C ASP A 110 20.96 -14.01 -3.67
N ASN A 111 19.78 -14.47 -4.06
CA ASN A 111 19.59 -15.54 -5.04
C ASN A 111 19.46 -15.05 -6.48
N SER A 112 19.44 -13.72 -6.71
CA SER A 112 19.24 -13.14 -8.05
C SER A 112 20.42 -13.36 -9.01
N GLY A 113 21.60 -13.75 -8.51
CA GLY A 113 22.85 -13.80 -9.27
C GLY A 113 23.50 -12.44 -9.50
N LEU A 114 22.99 -11.36 -8.88
CA LEU A 114 23.54 -10.01 -8.94
C LEU A 114 24.68 -9.79 -7.93
N ASP A 115 25.62 -10.73 -7.84
CA ASP A 115 26.62 -10.79 -6.76
C ASP A 115 27.45 -9.51 -6.60
N ARG A 116 27.74 -8.80 -7.69
CA ARG A 116 28.53 -7.57 -7.69
C ARG A 116 27.81 -6.40 -7.01
N VAL A 117 26.49 -6.32 -7.17
CA VAL A 117 25.69 -5.13 -6.82
C VAL A 117 24.65 -5.40 -5.74
N LYS A 118 24.52 -6.64 -5.27
CA LYS A 118 23.50 -7.03 -4.28
C LYS A 118 23.50 -6.19 -3.01
N GLU A 119 24.68 -5.79 -2.52
CA GLU A 119 24.78 -4.93 -1.34
C GLU A 119 24.36 -3.48 -1.64
N ASP A 120 24.62 -2.97 -2.84
CA ASP A 120 24.10 -1.67 -3.29
C ASP A 120 22.57 -1.71 -3.39
N ILE A 121 22.01 -2.79 -3.96
CA ILE A 121 20.55 -2.99 -4.06
C ILE A 121 19.92 -3.06 -2.66
N LYS A 122 20.51 -3.80 -1.72
CA LYS A 122 20.07 -3.84 -0.31
C LYS A 122 20.13 -2.46 0.33
N GLY A 123 21.18 -1.68 0.06
CA GLY A 123 21.33 -0.30 0.52
C GLY A 123 20.27 0.66 -0.06
N TYR A 124 19.62 0.28 -1.16
CA TYR A 124 18.55 1.05 -1.79
C TYR A 124 17.15 0.57 -1.40
N LEU A 125 17.00 -0.41 -0.53
CA LEU A 125 15.67 -0.85 -0.10
C LEU A 125 14.92 0.27 0.63
N MET A 126 13.65 0.45 0.26
CA MET A 126 12.77 1.42 0.90
C MET A 126 11.46 0.79 1.34
N GLU A 127 10.98 1.21 2.51
CA GLU A 127 9.64 0.89 2.98
C GLU A 127 8.61 1.75 2.24
N SER A 128 7.49 1.13 1.92
CA SER A 128 6.33 1.67 1.21
C SER A 128 5.06 1.21 1.92
N VAL A 129 3.99 2.00 1.82
CA VAL A 129 2.63 1.52 2.07
C VAL A 129 2.02 1.17 0.71
N ARG A 130 1.82 -0.11 0.47
CA ARG A 130 1.05 -0.60 -0.66
C ARG A 130 -0.44 -0.40 -0.40
N ILE A 131 -1.11 0.24 -1.35
CA ILE A 131 -2.55 0.51 -1.28
C ILE A 131 -3.25 -0.47 -2.23
N ARG A 132 -4.18 -1.26 -1.69
CA ARG A 132 -5.10 -2.10 -2.46
C ARG A 132 -6.49 -1.48 -2.40
N PRO A 133 -6.89 -0.71 -3.42
CA PRO A 133 -8.20 -0.11 -3.43
C PRO A 133 -9.30 -1.13 -3.72
N LYS A 134 -10.48 -0.88 -3.16
CA LYS A 134 -11.71 -1.60 -3.49
C LYS A 134 -12.84 -0.62 -3.69
N ARG A 135 -13.50 -0.71 -4.85
CA ARG A 135 -14.71 0.06 -5.14
C ARG A 135 -15.78 -0.17 -4.06
N CYS A 136 -16.37 0.91 -3.59
CA CYS A 136 -17.47 0.86 -2.64
C CYS A 136 -18.41 2.06 -2.84
N GLU A 137 -19.51 2.07 -2.09
CA GLU A 137 -20.35 3.26 -1.95
C GLU A 137 -19.78 4.20 -0.87
N GLU A 138 -20.00 5.49 -1.04
CA GLU A 138 -19.43 6.52 -0.17
C GLU A 138 -19.77 6.33 1.32
N GLY A 139 -21.02 5.94 1.62
CA GLY A 139 -21.50 5.71 2.99
C GLY A 139 -20.80 4.54 3.71
N ASN A 140 -20.07 3.69 2.99
CA ASN A 140 -19.31 2.58 3.56
C ASN A 140 -17.88 2.97 3.99
N ILE A 141 -17.48 4.22 3.76
CA ILE A 141 -16.21 4.78 4.23
C ILE A 141 -16.51 5.72 5.39
N ARG A 142 -15.91 5.47 6.56
CA ARG A 142 -16.05 6.32 7.75
C ARG A 142 -15.42 7.69 7.50
N ILE A 143 -15.96 8.72 8.15
CA ILE A 143 -15.36 10.06 8.13
C ILE A 143 -13.94 9.99 8.70
N GLY A 144 -12.98 10.56 7.97
CA GLY A 144 -11.57 10.58 8.32
C GLY A 144 -10.81 9.29 8.01
N GLU A 145 -11.43 8.26 7.44
CA GLU A 145 -10.73 7.06 6.96
C GLU A 145 -9.99 7.37 5.64
N SER A 146 -8.85 6.70 5.39
CA SER A 146 -8.15 6.87 4.11
C SER A 146 -9.02 6.40 2.94
N LYS A 147 -9.00 7.13 1.84
CA LYS A 147 -9.71 6.80 0.60
C LYS A 147 -9.01 7.37 -0.62
N ILE A 148 -9.24 6.72 -1.77
CA ILE A 148 -8.97 7.30 -3.08
C ILE A 148 -10.32 7.70 -3.66
N ALA A 149 -10.38 8.86 -4.32
CA ALA A 149 -11.57 9.39 -4.96
C ALA A 149 -12.77 9.58 -3.99
N GLY A 150 -13.94 9.91 -4.54
CA GLY A 150 -15.16 10.17 -3.78
C GLY A 150 -15.25 11.58 -3.23
N ILE A 151 -15.97 11.71 -2.12
CA ILE A 151 -16.25 12.98 -1.44
C ILE A 151 -15.27 13.13 -0.27
N PRO A 152 -14.38 14.13 -0.25
CA PRO A 152 -13.41 14.29 0.83
C PRO A 152 -14.08 14.65 2.16
N ASP A 153 -13.44 14.28 3.27
CA ASP A 153 -13.80 14.72 4.62
C ASP A 153 -12.92 15.92 4.99
N LEU A 154 -13.41 17.13 4.74
CA LEU A 154 -12.65 18.36 4.96
C LEU A 154 -13.20 19.12 6.16
N PRO A 155 -12.34 19.80 6.95
CA PRO A 155 -12.82 20.76 7.93
C PRO A 155 -13.49 21.95 7.22
N PHE A 156 -14.53 22.52 7.83
CA PHE A 156 -15.30 23.63 7.24
C PHE A 156 -14.44 24.85 6.88
N THR A 157 -13.32 25.06 7.58
CA THR A 157 -12.40 26.18 7.35
C THR A 157 -11.49 26.00 6.14
N MET A 158 -11.45 24.81 5.53
CA MET A 158 -10.57 24.51 4.40
C MET A 158 -11.30 24.79 3.09
N GLU A 159 -10.72 25.66 2.28
CA GLU A 159 -11.24 25.95 0.95
C GLU A 159 -10.95 24.80 -0.02
N TRP A 160 -11.82 24.63 -1.00
CA TRP A 160 -11.61 23.65 -2.07
C TRP A 160 -10.56 24.19 -3.06
N PRO A 161 -9.45 23.47 -3.31
CA PRO A 161 -8.42 23.89 -4.25
C PRO A 161 -8.95 24.24 -5.64
N SER A 162 -8.48 25.35 -6.21
CA SER A 162 -8.89 25.78 -7.55
C SER A 162 -7.77 26.45 -8.33
N VAL A 163 -7.78 26.28 -9.64
CA VAL A 163 -6.87 26.95 -10.57
C VAL A 163 -7.68 27.85 -11.49
N LYS A 164 -7.35 29.15 -11.53
CA LYS A 164 -8.07 30.15 -12.35
C LYS A 164 -9.60 30.11 -12.16
N GLY A 165 -10.06 29.82 -10.94
CA GLY A 165 -11.48 29.71 -10.60
C GLY A 165 -12.14 28.37 -10.95
N ARG A 166 -11.41 27.41 -11.52
CA ARG A 166 -11.88 26.04 -11.76
C ARG A 166 -11.49 25.14 -10.58
N PRO A 167 -12.44 24.44 -9.93
CA PRO A 167 -12.12 23.54 -8.82
C PRO A 167 -11.31 22.33 -9.31
N LEU A 168 -10.30 21.94 -8.54
CA LEU A 168 -9.50 20.75 -8.82
C LEU A 168 -10.27 19.46 -8.46
N SER A 169 -9.92 18.36 -9.11
CA SER A 169 -10.45 17.04 -8.77
C SER A 169 -9.82 16.54 -7.47
N PHE A 170 -10.63 15.94 -6.61
CA PHE A 170 -10.15 15.25 -5.43
C PHE A 170 -9.58 13.86 -5.81
N ILE A 171 -8.34 13.61 -5.44
CA ILE A 171 -7.61 12.38 -5.79
C ILE A 171 -7.58 11.40 -4.62
N ALA A 172 -7.20 11.86 -3.43
CA ALA A 172 -7.10 10.99 -2.27
C ALA A 172 -7.13 11.76 -0.95
N GLN A 173 -7.56 11.08 0.10
CA GLN A 173 -7.41 11.50 1.50
C GLN A 173 -6.70 10.36 2.21
N LEU A 174 -5.63 10.68 2.94
CA LEU A 174 -4.88 9.71 3.71
C LEU A 174 -4.90 10.11 5.16
N ASN A 175 -5.33 9.20 6.03
CA ASN A 175 -5.18 9.33 7.47
C ASN A 175 -3.77 8.91 7.86
N MET A 176 -3.01 9.85 8.40
CA MET A 176 -1.61 9.66 8.75
C MET A 176 -1.42 8.69 9.91
N GLU A 177 -2.41 8.54 10.80
CA GLU A 177 -2.36 7.53 11.88
C GLU A 177 -2.41 6.11 11.29
N GLU A 178 -3.25 5.89 10.26
CA GLU A 178 -3.31 4.60 9.56
C GLU A 178 -1.97 4.26 8.87
N LEU A 179 -1.29 5.27 8.31
CA LEU A 179 0.04 5.06 7.71
C LEU A 179 1.11 4.82 8.77
N ALA A 180 1.06 5.53 9.89
CA ALA A 180 1.99 5.37 11.01
C ALA A 180 1.89 3.96 11.63
N ASP A 181 0.70 3.36 11.67
CA ASP A 181 0.51 1.97 12.11
C ASP A 181 1.19 0.97 11.17
N ILE A 182 1.21 1.23 9.86
CA ILE A 182 1.87 0.37 8.86
C ILE A 182 3.38 0.58 8.85
N LEU A 183 3.84 1.82 9.01
CA LEU A 183 5.25 2.22 8.99
C LEU A 183 5.68 2.87 10.32
N PRO A 184 5.70 2.14 11.44
CA PRO A 184 5.88 2.71 12.78
C PRO A 184 7.28 3.29 13.05
N GLN A 185 8.25 3.00 12.19
CA GLN A 185 9.63 3.50 12.27
C GLN A 185 9.90 4.61 11.25
N ASN A 186 8.90 5.03 10.48
CA ASN A 186 9.06 6.13 9.53
C ASN A 186 8.97 7.45 10.29
N GLU A 187 10.08 8.20 10.28
CA GLU A 187 10.19 9.50 10.96
C GLU A 187 9.90 10.69 10.02
N LEU A 188 9.58 10.44 8.75
CA LEU A 188 9.33 11.48 7.76
C LEU A 188 7.84 11.83 7.68
N LEU A 189 6.98 10.81 7.62
CA LEU A 189 5.54 11.02 7.55
C LEU A 189 5.02 11.63 8.87
N PRO A 190 4.01 12.53 8.82
CA PRO A 190 3.32 12.95 10.02
C PRO A 190 2.77 11.75 10.78
N ALA A 191 2.85 11.77 12.11
CA ALA A 191 2.32 10.67 12.94
C ALA A 191 0.79 10.66 13.05
N LYS A 192 0.13 11.77 12.71
CA LYS A 192 -1.33 11.95 12.80
C LYS A 192 -1.81 13.05 11.87
N GLY A 193 -3.13 13.14 11.71
CA GLY A 193 -3.80 14.11 10.85
C GLY A 193 -4.13 13.51 9.48
N TRP A 194 -4.45 14.37 8.52
CA TRP A 194 -4.89 14.00 7.19
C TRP A 194 -4.10 14.76 6.13
N LEU A 195 -3.81 14.07 5.03
CA LEU A 195 -3.36 14.68 3.79
C LEU A 195 -4.43 14.52 2.72
N TYR A 196 -4.67 15.57 1.95
CA TYR A 196 -5.64 15.60 0.87
C TYR A 196 -4.96 15.99 -0.42
N PHE A 197 -5.17 15.22 -1.47
CA PHE A 197 -4.51 15.37 -2.76
C PHE A 197 -5.53 15.84 -3.80
N PHE A 198 -5.18 16.89 -4.52
CA PHE A 198 -5.99 17.47 -5.59
C PHE A 198 -5.17 17.67 -6.86
N TYR A 199 -5.82 17.52 -8.01
CA TYR A 199 -5.17 17.61 -9.33
C TYR A 199 -6.14 18.13 -10.40
N ASP A 200 -5.62 18.89 -11.36
CA ASP A 200 -6.38 19.42 -12.50
C ASP A 200 -6.62 18.32 -13.55
N ASN A 201 -7.72 17.59 -13.40
CA ASN A 201 -8.12 16.54 -14.36
C ASN A 201 -8.53 17.07 -15.73
N GLU A 202 -8.86 18.36 -15.84
CA GLU A 202 -9.30 18.96 -17.11
C GLU A 202 -8.10 19.21 -18.04
N GLU A 203 -7.03 19.80 -17.51
CA GLU A 203 -5.83 20.12 -18.29
C GLU A 203 -4.75 19.02 -18.23
N GLN A 204 -4.78 18.17 -17.21
CA GLN A 204 -3.80 17.10 -16.96
C GLN A 204 -2.33 17.55 -17.13
N PRO A 205 -1.86 18.51 -16.33
CA PRO A 205 -0.49 19.02 -16.42
C PRO A 205 0.56 17.93 -16.18
N TRP A 206 1.57 17.89 -17.06
CA TRP A 206 2.62 16.86 -17.00
C TRP A 206 3.69 17.12 -15.93
N GLY A 207 3.73 18.33 -15.36
CA GLY A 207 4.77 18.71 -14.39
C GLY A 207 6.09 19.18 -15.00
N TYR A 208 6.15 19.42 -16.32
CA TYR A 208 7.39 19.84 -17.02
C TYR A 208 7.62 21.36 -17.06
N GLN A 209 6.70 22.16 -16.53
CA GLN A 209 6.76 23.62 -16.56
C GLN A 209 6.52 24.17 -15.14
N PRO A 210 7.27 25.18 -14.68
CA PRO A 210 7.06 25.83 -13.38
C PRO A 210 5.61 26.29 -13.15
N GLU A 211 4.95 26.75 -14.22
CA GLU A 211 3.57 27.26 -14.21
C GLU A 211 2.54 26.18 -13.88
N HIS A 212 2.88 24.90 -14.08
CA HIS A 212 1.99 23.79 -13.74
C HIS A 212 1.77 23.65 -12.23
N ARG A 213 2.60 24.26 -11.37
CA ARG A 213 2.49 24.17 -9.92
C ARG A 213 1.09 24.49 -9.40
N GLU A 214 0.40 25.45 -10.02
CA GLU A 214 -0.94 25.89 -9.60
C GLU A 214 -2.05 24.87 -9.87
N GLN A 215 -1.75 23.78 -10.59
CA GLN A 215 -2.72 22.80 -11.08
C GLN A 215 -2.77 21.52 -10.23
N TRP A 216 -2.11 21.51 -9.07
CA TRP A 216 -2.29 20.50 -8.02
C TRP A 216 -2.14 21.15 -6.65
N GLU A 217 -2.71 20.51 -5.65
CA GLU A 217 -2.56 20.95 -4.27
C GLU A 217 -2.58 19.76 -3.32
N VAL A 218 -1.68 19.79 -2.32
CA VAL A 218 -1.69 18.86 -1.20
C VAL A 218 -1.95 19.65 0.07
N LEU A 219 -3.12 19.42 0.66
CA LEU A 219 -3.53 20.05 1.90
C LEU A 219 -3.23 19.14 3.07
N SER A 220 -2.95 19.73 4.23
CA SER A 220 -2.80 18.98 5.49
C SER A 220 -3.72 19.54 6.56
N PHE A 221 -4.23 18.64 7.41
CA PHE A 221 -5.02 18.99 8.57
C PHE A 221 -4.61 18.11 9.76
N ASP A 222 -4.25 18.70 10.88
CA ASP A 222 -3.85 17.98 12.10
C ASP A 222 -4.71 18.34 13.33
N GLY A 223 -5.89 18.93 13.07
CA GLY A 223 -6.86 19.34 14.08
C GLY A 223 -7.77 18.22 14.57
N ASP A 224 -8.86 18.59 15.22
CA ASP A 224 -9.81 17.66 15.82
C ASP A 224 -10.59 16.88 14.74
N PRO A 225 -10.58 15.52 14.73
CA PRO A 225 -11.38 14.73 13.81
C PRO A 225 -12.88 15.05 13.84
N ALA A 226 -13.41 15.59 14.95
CA ALA A 226 -14.81 16.01 15.03
C ALA A 226 -15.16 17.19 14.12
N LEU A 227 -14.17 17.92 13.59
CA LEU A 227 -14.35 19.00 12.62
C LEU A 227 -14.46 18.49 11.18
N LEU A 228 -14.17 17.22 10.94
CA LEU A 228 -14.23 16.63 9.61
C LEU A 228 -15.67 16.41 9.18
N GLU A 229 -16.02 16.95 8.01
CA GLU A 229 -17.33 16.76 7.41
C GLU A 229 -17.20 16.39 5.94
N ARG A 230 -18.14 15.57 5.45
CA ARG A 230 -18.24 15.22 4.04
C ARG A 230 -18.48 16.48 3.21
N ARG A 231 -17.49 16.91 2.45
CA ARG A 231 -17.57 18.15 1.68
C ARG A 231 -18.05 17.87 0.26
N ALA A 232 -19.36 18.10 0.04
CA ALA A 232 -19.96 17.96 -1.29
C ALA A 232 -19.19 18.78 -2.34
N PHE A 233 -19.08 18.20 -3.54
CA PHE A 233 -18.37 18.80 -4.67
C PHE A 233 -18.84 20.23 -4.96
N PRO A 234 -17.91 21.13 -5.35
CA PRO A 234 -18.29 22.43 -5.88
C PRO A 234 -19.23 22.28 -7.08
N ALA A 235 -20.22 23.17 -7.19
CA ALA A 235 -21.20 23.11 -8.29
C ALA A 235 -20.55 23.18 -9.68
N MET A 236 -19.41 23.87 -9.79
CA MET A 236 -18.64 24.04 -11.02
C MET A 236 -17.72 22.85 -11.35
N LEU A 237 -17.54 21.87 -10.47
CA LEU A 237 -16.70 20.70 -10.74
C LEU A 237 -17.43 19.76 -11.71
N PRO A 238 -16.94 19.51 -12.93
CA PRO A 238 -17.62 18.65 -13.90
C PRO A 238 -17.76 17.20 -13.43
N ASP A 239 -18.76 16.47 -13.93
CA ASP A 239 -19.00 15.07 -13.52
C ASP A 239 -17.83 14.13 -13.87
N TYR A 240 -17.14 14.35 -14.99
CA TYR A 240 -15.95 13.57 -15.37
C TYR A 240 -14.71 13.88 -14.51
N CYS A 241 -14.78 14.89 -13.64
CA CYS A 241 -13.78 15.21 -12.61
C CYS A 241 -14.15 14.63 -11.24
N ARG A 242 -15.25 13.87 -11.15
CA ARG A 242 -15.76 13.25 -9.92
C ARG A 242 -15.60 11.73 -10.01
N PHE A 243 -14.59 11.22 -9.33
CA PHE A 243 -14.23 9.80 -9.38
C PHE A 243 -14.98 8.97 -8.34
N MET A 244 -15.19 7.68 -8.63
CA MET A 244 -15.90 6.77 -7.72
C MET A 244 -15.02 6.38 -6.52
N PRO A 245 -15.57 6.32 -5.29
CA PRO A 245 -14.78 6.13 -4.09
C PRO A 245 -14.21 4.71 -3.95
N TYR A 246 -12.96 4.68 -3.49
CA TYR A 246 -12.23 3.49 -3.12
C TYR A 246 -11.95 3.48 -1.61
N ARG A 247 -12.43 2.42 -0.95
CA ARG A 247 -11.96 2.06 0.38
C ARG A 247 -10.63 1.34 0.25
N LEU A 248 -9.71 1.59 1.17
CA LEU A 248 -8.33 1.11 1.05
C LEU A 248 -8.06 -0.06 2.00
N GLN A 249 -7.36 -1.07 1.49
CA GLN A 249 -6.59 -1.98 2.32
C GLN A 249 -5.12 -1.59 2.21
N LEU A 250 -4.53 -1.21 3.34
CA LEU A 250 -3.14 -0.82 3.44
C LEU A 250 -2.29 -2.02 3.86
N ALA A 251 -1.13 -2.18 3.24
CA ALA A 251 -0.16 -3.18 3.62
C ALA A 251 1.23 -2.61 3.50
N ARG A 252 2.15 -3.11 4.31
CA ARG A 252 3.55 -2.77 4.19
C ARG A 252 4.18 -3.44 2.97
N GLU A 253 5.10 -2.73 2.32
CA GLU A 253 5.85 -3.17 1.16
C GLU A 253 7.32 -2.73 1.31
N ILE A 254 8.24 -3.58 0.86
CA ILE A 254 9.66 -3.26 0.66
C ILE A 254 9.91 -3.22 -0.84
N CYS A 255 10.37 -2.07 -1.34
CA CYS A 255 10.61 -1.82 -2.75
C CYS A 255 12.11 -1.82 -3.06
N ILE A 256 12.45 -2.28 -4.26
CA ILE A 256 13.72 -1.97 -4.93
C ILE A 256 13.51 -0.85 -5.95
N PRO A 257 14.57 -0.16 -6.39
CA PRO A 257 14.44 0.88 -7.40
C PRO A 257 13.94 0.36 -8.76
N SER A 258 13.14 1.16 -9.45
CA SER A 258 12.79 0.90 -10.85
C SER A 258 14.01 0.99 -11.76
N ILE A 259 14.01 0.22 -12.86
CA ILE A 259 15.05 0.26 -13.90
C ILE A 259 15.27 1.63 -14.54
N TRP A 260 14.31 2.56 -14.40
CA TRP A 260 14.39 3.92 -14.93
C TRP A 260 14.88 4.95 -13.91
N SER A 261 15.09 4.54 -12.66
CA SER A 261 15.45 5.44 -11.55
C SER A 261 16.92 5.87 -11.55
N LEU A 262 17.23 7.00 -10.92
CA LEU A 262 18.62 7.40 -10.62
C LEU A 262 19.40 6.32 -9.86
N TYR A 263 18.78 5.66 -8.88
CA TYR A 263 19.40 4.57 -8.10
C TYR A 263 19.91 3.45 -9.02
N TYR A 264 19.06 2.99 -9.95
CA TYR A 264 19.43 1.94 -10.90
C TYR A 264 20.62 2.35 -11.78
N GLN A 265 20.67 3.61 -12.23
CA GLN A 265 21.79 4.12 -13.04
C GLN A 265 23.13 4.03 -12.30
N THR A 266 23.15 4.20 -10.97
CA THR A 266 24.39 4.10 -10.17
C THR A 266 24.97 2.69 -10.12
N LEU A 267 24.14 1.64 -10.29
CA LEU A 267 24.57 0.25 -10.26
C LEU A 267 25.45 -0.13 -11.47
N LYS A 268 25.36 0.66 -12.55
CA LYS A 268 26.11 0.49 -13.81
C LYS A 268 26.05 -0.95 -14.33
N LEU A 269 24.84 -1.51 -14.37
CA LEU A 269 24.62 -2.91 -14.72
C LEU A 269 25.01 -3.18 -16.17
N GLY A 270 25.81 -4.23 -16.39
CA GLY A 270 26.04 -4.80 -17.71
C GLY A 270 24.80 -5.54 -18.23
N TRP A 271 24.72 -5.79 -19.54
CA TRP A 271 23.55 -6.41 -20.18
C TRP A 271 23.01 -7.67 -19.48
N GLN A 272 23.88 -8.56 -19.01
CA GLN A 272 23.46 -9.76 -18.27
C GLN A 272 22.85 -9.44 -16.91
N GLU A 273 23.43 -8.50 -16.17
CA GLU A 273 22.91 -8.05 -14.86
C GLU A 273 21.56 -7.33 -15.01
N GLN A 274 21.36 -6.57 -16.09
CA GLN A 274 20.08 -5.91 -16.35
C GLN A 274 18.94 -6.92 -16.47
N GLU A 275 19.19 -8.05 -17.13
CA GLU A 275 18.20 -9.13 -17.26
C GLU A 275 17.91 -9.82 -15.93
N LEU A 276 18.94 -10.04 -15.11
CA LEU A 276 18.77 -10.57 -13.75
C LEU A 276 17.99 -9.60 -12.85
N TYR A 277 18.23 -8.29 -12.98
CA TYR A 277 17.52 -7.27 -12.22
C TYR A 277 16.04 -7.21 -12.57
N ARG A 278 15.67 -7.29 -13.86
CA ARG A 278 14.25 -7.35 -14.26
C ARG A 278 13.53 -8.57 -13.67
N LYS A 279 14.20 -9.72 -13.64
CA LYS A 279 13.65 -10.94 -13.01
C LYS A 279 13.47 -10.75 -11.51
N LEU A 280 14.46 -10.16 -10.83
CA LEU A 280 14.36 -9.84 -9.40
C LEU A 280 13.19 -8.89 -9.11
N GLU A 281 13.01 -7.84 -9.92
CA GLU A 281 11.88 -6.90 -9.80
C GLU A 281 10.54 -7.64 -9.90
N GLN A 282 10.39 -8.51 -10.91
CA GLN A 282 9.19 -9.34 -11.07
C GLN A 282 8.96 -10.30 -9.90
N GLU A 283 10.01 -10.93 -9.36
CA GLU A 283 9.91 -11.82 -8.20
C GLU A 283 9.45 -11.06 -6.94
N ILE A 284 9.99 -9.87 -6.71
CA ILE A 284 9.58 -9.00 -5.60
C ILE A 284 8.12 -8.56 -5.76
N VAL A 285 7.69 -8.15 -6.96
CA VAL A 285 6.29 -7.79 -7.22
C VAL A 285 5.35 -8.95 -6.91
N ARG A 286 5.72 -10.18 -7.29
CA ARG A 286 4.92 -11.39 -7.02
C ARG A 286 4.78 -11.70 -5.53
N LEU A 287 5.73 -11.31 -4.67
CA LEU A 287 5.59 -11.48 -3.22
C LEU A 287 4.36 -10.75 -2.67
N TYR A 288 3.99 -9.63 -3.29
CA TYR A 288 2.84 -8.82 -2.87
C TYR A 288 1.52 -9.27 -3.53
N GLY A 289 1.51 -10.43 -4.20
CA GLY A 289 0.31 -11.02 -4.79
C GLY A 289 -0.10 -10.42 -6.12
N ASP A 290 0.71 -9.51 -6.67
CA ASP A 290 0.49 -8.96 -8.01
C ASP A 290 0.98 -9.97 -9.04
N ARG A 291 0.04 -10.62 -9.71
CA ARG A 291 0.32 -11.58 -10.78
C ARG A 291 0.21 -10.96 -12.16
N ASP A 292 -0.46 -9.83 -12.26
CA ASP A 292 -0.63 -9.04 -13.47
C ASP A 292 0.26 -7.82 -13.38
N GLU A 293 1.25 -7.74 -14.28
CA GLU A 293 2.20 -6.62 -14.37
C GLU A 293 1.50 -5.30 -14.74
N PHE A 294 0.30 -5.38 -15.32
CA PHE A 294 -0.52 -4.23 -15.68
C PHE A 294 -1.55 -3.87 -14.61
N ALA A 295 -1.60 -4.58 -13.48
CA ALA A 295 -2.51 -4.22 -12.41
C ALA A 295 -2.17 -2.82 -11.86
N PRO A 296 -3.17 -1.97 -11.59
CA PRO A 296 -2.97 -0.66 -10.98
C PRO A 296 -2.17 -0.74 -9.67
N VAL A 297 -1.10 0.05 -9.58
CA VAL A 297 -0.24 0.12 -8.39
C VAL A 297 -0.37 1.48 -7.71
N TYR A 298 -0.93 1.47 -6.52
CA TYR A 298 -1.07 2.63 -5.65
C TYR A 298 -0.14 2.46 -4.44
N ARG A 299 0.60 3.51 -4.07
CA ARG A 299 1.50 3.46 -2.92
C ARG A 299 1.78 4.83 -2.31
N VAL A 300 2.27 4.81 -1.08
CA VAL A 300 2.80 5.97 -0.35
C VAL A 300 4.22 5.64 0.08
N MET A 301 5.15 6.59 -0.13
CA MET A 301 6.59 6.37 0.04
C MET A 301 7.14 5.26 -0.87
N GLY A 302 8.40 4.86 -0.63
CA GLY A 302 9.09 3.83 -1.41
C GLY A 302 9.63 4.31 -2.77
N HIS A 303 9.95 3.34 -3.62
CA HIS A 303 10.36 3.61 -5.00
C HIS A 303 9.13 3.68 -5.92
N PRO A 304 9.07 4.64 -6.86
CA PRO A 304 8.00 4.73 -7.85
C PRO A 304 8.04 3.58 -8.85
N GLY A 305 6.88 3.15 -9.34
CA GLY A 305 6.75 2.33 -10.53
C GLY A 305 6.82 3.20 -11.78
N ILE A 306 8.02 3.58 -12.21
CA ILE A 306 8.27 4.54 -13.29
C ILE A 306 7.81 3.99 -14.66
N ILE A 307 7.15 4.82 -15.47
CA ILE A 307 6.73 4.45 -16.83
C ILE A 307 7.74 4.94 -17.87
N GLN A 308 8.18 6.20 -17.78
CA GLN A 308 8.97 6.85 -18.83
C GLN A 308 10.43 7.07 -18.43
N HIS A 309 10.67 7.90 -17.41
CA HIS A 309 12.01 8.30 -16.99
C HIS A 309 12.05 8.73 -15.53
N ASP A 310 13.27 8.89 -14.99
CA ASP A 310 13.47 9.39 -13.63
C ASP A 310 12.85 10.77 -13.41
N MET A 311 12.12 10.90 -12.31
CA MET A 311 11.39 12.11 -11.94
C MET A 311 12.10 12.95 -10.87
N GLN A 312 13.07 12.40 -10.13
CA GLN A 312 13.76 13.14 -9.07
C GLN A 312 14.57 14.29 -9.64
N LEU A 313 15.30 14.02 -10.73
CA LEU A 313 16.06 15.05 -11.40
C LEU A 313 15.16 16.10 -12.06
N GLU A 314 14.05 15.64 -12.65
CA GLU A 314 13.05 16.47 -13.29
C GLU A 314 12.40 17.44 -12.30
N CYS A 315 11.90 16.94 -11.16
CA CYS A 315 11.40 17.78 -10.07
C CYS A 315 12.43 18.84 -9.66
N GLN A 316 13.68 18.42 -9.45
CA GLN A 316 14.74 19.34 -9.05
C GLN A 316 15.01 20.43 -10.09
N GLN A 317 15.01 20.09 -11.37
CA GLN A 317 15.30 21.05 -12.45
C GLN A 317 14.13 22.02 -12.66
N VAL A 318 12.92 21.49 -12.83
CA VAL A 318 11.72 22.29 -13.12
C VAL A 318 11.40 23.23 -11.96
N CYS A 319 11.46 22.76 -10.71
CA CYS A 319 11.23 23.61 -9.54
C CYS A 319 12.25 24.74 -9.38
N ASN A 320 13.42 24.63 -10.01
CA ASN A 320 14.46 25.66 -10.02
C ASN A 320 14.50 26.46 -11.34
N GLY A 321 13.46 26.33 -12.18
CA GLY A 321 13.31 27.10 -13.42
C GLY A 321 14.20 26.64 -14.56
N PHE A 322 14.69 25.40 -14.51
CA PHE A 322 15.47 24.80 -15.59
C PHE A 322 14.61 23.94 -16.49
N GLU A 323 14.94 23.94 -17.78
CA GLU A 323 14.42 22.95 -18.73
C GLU A 323 14.95 21.56 -18.34
N PRO A 324 14.08 20.56 -18.17
CA PRO A 324 14.49 19.24 -17.71
C PRO A 324 15.41 18.56 -18.74
N TYR A 325 16.36 17.77 -18.25
CA TYR A 325 17.30 16.96 -19.03
C TYR A 325 18.24 17.71 -19.99
N ASN A 326 18.33 19.05 -19.92
CA ASN A 326 19.30 19.82 -20.70
C ASN A 326 20.72 19.76 -20.11
N PHE A 327 21.35 18.58 -20.14
CA PHE A 327 22.67 18.32 -19.55
C PHE A 327 23.82 19.11 -20.19
N ASN A 328 23.59 19.77 -21.34
CA ASN A 328 24.57 20.65 -21.95
C ASN A 328 24.73 21.97 -21.19
N ASP A 329 23.74 22.36 -20.36
CA ASP A 329 23.86 23.50 -19.46
C ASP A 329 24.59 23.09 -18.16
N PRO A 330 25.78 23.65 -17.85
CA PRO A 330 26.50 23.35 -16.62
C PRO A 330 25.75 23.68 -15.34
N LYS A 331 24.74 24.57 -15.39
CA LYS A 331 23.86 24.85 -14.23
C LYS A 331 22.93 23.67 -13.96
N VAL A 332 22.35 23.10 -15.02
CA VAL A 332 21.48 21.93 -14.96
C VAL A 332 22.24 20.70 -14.43
N ALA A 333 23.50 20.53 -14.83
CA ALA A 333 24.36 19.46 -14.31
C ALA A 333 24.63 19.55 -12.79
N LYS A 334 24.67 20.75 -12.21
CA LYS A 334 24.88 20.95 -10.77
C LYS A 334 23.67 20.54 -9.92
N GLU A 335 22.49 20.47 -10.52
CA GLU A 335 21.25 20.09 -9.82
C GLU A 335 21.15 18.58 -9.57
N TYR A 336 21.95 17.77 -10.27
CA TYR A 336 21.95 16.30 -10.13
C TYR A 336 22.17 15.82 -8.69
N GLY A 337 23.04 16.49 -7.93
CA GLY A 337 23.30 16.12 -6.54
C GLY A 337 22.10 16.33 -5.61
N LYS A 338 21.24 17.31 -5.90
CA LYS A 338 20.07 17.65 -5.07
C LYS A 338 18.83 16.84 -5.43
N ALA A 339 18.81 16.21 -6.61
CA ALA A 339 17.73 15.32 -7.03
C ALA A 339 17.47 14.20 -6.00
N TRP A 340 18.51 13.72 -5.32
CA TRP A 340 18.44 12.68 -4.29
C TRP A 340 17.63 13.05 -3.04
N ASP A 341 17.32 14.33 -2.86
CA ASP A 341 16.47 14.80 -1.75
C ASP A 341 14.98 14.66 -2.06
N TRP A 342 14.59 14.51 -3.33
CA TRP A 342 13.20 14.27 -3.71
C TRP A 342 12.79 12.83 -3.37
N ILE A 343 11.65 12.70 -2.71
CA ILE A 343 11.07 11.41 -2.34
C ILE A 343 9.62 11.34 -2.81
N LEU A 344 9.17 10.13 -3.13
CA LEU A 344 7.79 9.87 -3.49
C LEU A 344 6.91 10.03 -2.24
N LEU A 345 5.91 10.91 -2.31
CA LEU A 345 4.87 11.03 -1.29
C LEU A 345 3.71 10.07 -1.59
N MET A 346 3.20 10.09 -2.82
CA MET A 346 2.10 9.21 -3.24
C MET A 346 2.17 8.92 -4.74
N GLN A 347 1.80 7.71 -5.12
CA GLN A 347 1.59 7.29 -6.51
C GLN A 347 0.14 6.83 -6.68
N VAL A 348 -0.51 7.32 -7.74
CA VAL A 348 -1.90 7.01 -8.08
C VAL A 348 -1.97 6.56 -9.53
N ASP A 349 -2.44 5.33 -9.74
CA ASP A 349 -2.57 4.75 -11.08
C ASP A 349 -3.89 5.14 -11.75
N SER A 350 -3.96 4.95 -13.07
CA SER A 350 -5.22 5.00 -13.81
C SER A 350 -6.08 3.77 -13.48
N ASP A 351 -7.40 3.95 -13.44
CA ASP A 351 -8.38 2.86 -13.28
C ASP A 351 -9.76 3.27 -13.81
N GLU A 352 -9.80 3.67 -15.08
CA GLU A 352 -10.97 4.25 -15.73
C GLU A 352 -12.21 3.34 -15.60
N SER A 353 -12.04 2.03 -15.77
CA SER A 353 -13.14 1.08 -15.77
C SER A 353 -13.86 0.95 -14.41
N ASN A 354 -13.18 1.25 -13.31
CA ASN A 354 -13.70 1.02 -11.96
C ASN A 354 -13.91 2.32 -11.17
N ASN A 355 -13.02 3.31 -11.27
CA ASN A 355 -13.15 4.60 -10.58
C ASN A 355 -13.25 5.84 -11.48
N GLY A 356 -13.00 5.69 -12.78
CA GLY A 356 -13.07 6.78 -13.76
C GLY A 356 -11.80 7.64 -13.86
N MET A 357 -10.72 7.30 -13.15
CA MET A 357 -9.42 7.99 -13.27
C MET A 357 -8.68 7.52 -14.52
N MET A 358 -8.26 8.46 -15.36
CA MET A 358 -7.44 8.21 -16.54
C MET A 358 -6.40 9.33 -16.69
N TRP A 359 -5.12 8.97 -16.59
CA TRP A 359 -4.00 9.91 -16.65
C TRP A 359 -3.25 9.75 -17.97
N GLY A 360 -3.49 10.64 -18.94
CA GLY A 360 -2.97 10.45 -20.30
C GLY A 360 -3.41 9.12 -20.91
N ASP A 361 -2.47 8.35 -21.44
CA ASP A 361 -2.71 6.98 -21.94
C ASP A 361 -2.41 5.92 -20.85
N CYS A 362 -3.40 5.68 -19.99
CA CYS A 362 -3.32 4.71 -18.88
C CYS A 362 -2.10 4.92 -17.95
N GLY A 363 -1.77 6.18 -17.69
CA GLY A 363 -0.61 6.57 -16.92
C GLY A 363 -0.81 6.62 -15.41
N ARG A 364 0.10 7.35 -14.74
CA ARG A 364 0.19 7.50 -13.29
C ARG A 364 0.47 8.93 -12.91
N LEU A 365 -0.10 9.35 -11.78
CA LEU A 365 0.30 10.56 -11.06
C LEU A 365 1.30 10.20 -9.97
N TYR A 366 2.35 11.01 -9.85
CA TYR A 366 3.37 10.90 -8.81
C TYR A 366 3.50 12.24 -8.09
N PHE A 367 3.17 12.24 -6.81
CA PHE A 367 3.37 13.38 -5.92
C PHE A 367 4.76 13.23 -5.29
N TRP A 368 5.68 14.12 -5.64
CA TRP A 368 7.04 14.17 -5.13
C TRP A 368 7.20 15.32 -4.16
N ILE A 369 8.04 15.16 -3.15
CA ILE A 369 8.32 16.21 -2.17
C ILE A 369 9.79 16.19 -1.76
N PRO A 370 10.46 17.34 -1.55
CA PRO A 370 11.78 17.36 -0.93
C PRO A 370 11.71 16.79 0.48
N ARG A 371 12.66 15.92 0.86
CA ARG A 371 12.71 15.27 2.16
C ARG A 371 12.61 16.25 3.32
N GLN A 372 13.27 17.41 3.22
CA GLN A 372 13.24 18.44 4.26
C GLN A 372 11.84 19.07 4.38
N ALA A 373 11.19 19.37 3.25
CA ALA A 373 9.84 19.92 3.25
C ALA A 373 8.84 18.95 3.88
N LEU A 374 8.97 17.64 3.64
CA LEU A 374 8.14 16.63 4.30
C LEU A 374 8.34 16.64 5.84
N ARG A 375 9.59 16.72 6.31
CA ARG A 375 9.89 16.83 7.76
C ARG A 375 9.27 18.07 8.39
N GLU A 376 9.27 19.17 7.64
CA GLU A 376 8.71 20.46 8.06
C GLU A 376 7.19 20.55 7.84
N LYS A 377 6.57 19.52 7.25
CA LYS A 377 5.17 19.46 6.84
C LYS A 377 4.79 20.59 5.86
N ASP A 378 5.75 21.04 5.07
CA ASP A 378 5.53 22.04 4.02
C ASP A 378 5.07 21.36 2.72
N PHE A 379 3.79 21.00 2.69
CA PHE A 379 3.17 20.35 1.54
C PHE A 379 2.98 21.30 0.33
N GLN A 380 3.27 22.60 0.48
CA GLN A 380 3.30 23.52 -0.66
C GLN A 380 4.49 23.23 -1.59
N GLN A 381 5.50 22.49 -1.11
CA GLN A 381 6.65 22.10 -1.91
C GLN A 381 6.43 20.80 -2.70
N VAL A 382 5.21 20.23 -2.68
CA VAL A 382 4.88 19.05 -3.49
C VAL A 382 4.88 19.41 -4.98
N TRP A 383 5.56 18.58 -5.77
CA TRP A 383 5.56 18.62 -7.22
C TRP A 383 4.88 17.37 -7.79
N THR A 384 3.95 17.54 -8.72
CA THR A 384 3.25 16.41 -9.34
C THR A 384 3.74 16.20 -10.75
N ILE A 385 4.05 14.95 -11.09
CA ILE A 385 4.39 14.54 -12.45
C ILE A 385 3.36 13.51 -12.93
N LEU A 386 2.94 13.65 -14.19
CA LEU A 386 2.16 12.66 -14.91
C LEU A 386 3.09 11.94 -15.90
N GLN A 387 3.09 10.61 -15.88
CA GLN A 387 3.68 9.80 -16.95
C GLN A 387 2.65 8.82 -17.48
N CYS A 388 2.67 8.51 -18.77
CA CYS A 388 1.80 7.51 -19.41
C CYS A 388 2.56 6.65 -20.42
N TYR A 389 1.91 5.59 -20.93
CA TYR A 389 2.53 4.58 -21.80
C TYR A 389 2.76 5.05 -23.25
#